data_AF-A0A7U9MXS9-F1
#
_entry.id   AF-A0A7U9MXS9-F1
#
_cell.length_a   1.000
_cell.length_b   1.000
_cell.length_c   1.000
_cell.angle_alpha   90.00
_cell.angle_beta   90.00
_cell.angle_gamma   90.00
#
_symmetry.space_group_name_H-M   'P 1'
#
loop_
_entity.id
_entity.type
_entity.pdbx_description
1 polymer ?
#
loop_
_entity_poly.entity_id
_entity_poly.type
_entity_poly.pdbx_seq_one_letter_code
_entity_poly.pdbx_strand_id
1 'polypeptide(L)' 'MQGLVEFITGGAEVFTPAVLIGYMAFVEILACIGSIADNVLNVGR' A
#
# COMPACT_ATOMS: atom_id res chain seq x y z
N MET A 1 -11.29 -3.15 3.41
CA MET A 1 -10.79 -2.31 4.53
C MET A 1 -10.18 -3.17 5.63
N GLN A 2 -10.93 -4.06 6.28
CA GLN A 2 -10.44 -4.83 7.43
C GLN A 2 -9.23 -5.74 7.13
N GLY A 3 -9.25 -6.50 6.03
CA GLY A 3 -8.10 -7.33 5.63
C GLY A 3 -6.85 -6.52 5.21
N LEU A 4 -7.03 -5.27 4.78
CA LEU A 4 -5.91 -4.39 4.48
C LEU A 4 -5.25 -3.88 5.77
N VAL A 5 -6.08 -3.56 6.77
CA VAL A 5 -5.60 -3.17 8.09
C VAL A 5 -4.82 -4.34 8.70
N GLU A 6 -5.33 -5.57 8.66
CA GLU A 6 -4.60 -6.76 9.14
C GLU A 6 -3.29 -7.01 8.39
N PHE A 7 -3.26 -6.83 7.08
CA PHE A 7 -2.02 -6.97 6.29
C PHE A 7 -0.95 -5.97 6.72
N ILE A 8 -1.33 -4.72 6.99
CA ILE A 8 -0.40 -3.64 7.37
C ILE A 8 0.00 -3.76 8.85
N THR A 9 -0.94 -4.08 9.72
CA THR A 9 -0.68 -4.18 11.16
C THR A 9 -0.04 -5.51 11.54
N GLY A 10 -0.13 -6.54 10.70
CA GLY A 10 0.35 -7.89 11.02
C GLY A 10 -0.36 -8.50 12.24
N GLY A 11 -1.57 -8.05 12.53
CA GLY A 11 -2.30 -8.41 13.75
C GLY A 11 -1.92 -7.60 14.99
N ALA A 12 -1.14 -6.52 14.85
CA ALA A 12 -0.84 -5.63 15.98
C ALA A 12 -2.10 -4.88 16.44
N GLU A 13 -2.43 -5.02 17.72
CA GLU A 13 -3.54 -4.32 18.37
C GLU A 13 -3.21 -2.86 18.73
N VAL A 14 -1.92 -2.50 18.69
CA VAL A 14 -1.41 -1.16 19.03
C VAL A 14 -0.60 -0.61 17.87
N PHE A 15 -0.71 0.70 17.64
CA PHE A 15 0.03 1.39 16.60
C PHE A 15 1.51 1.50 16.94
N THR A 16 2.31 0.54 16.47
CA THR A 16 3.76 0.51 16.70
C THR A 16 4.54 1.16 15.55
N PRO A 17 5.82 1.55 15.76
CA PRO A 17 6.66 2.06 14.68
C PRO A 17 6.77 1.10 13.48
N ALA A 18 6.75 -0.21 13.72
CA ALA A 18 6.79 -1.22 12.65
C ALA A 18 5.54 -1.15 11.75
N VAL A 19 4.36 -0.96 12.35
CA VAL A 19 3.09 -0.78 11.62
C VAL A 19 3.12 0.50 10.78
N LEU A 20 3.68 1.59 11.33
CA LEU A 20 3.84 2.85 10.58
C LEU A 20 4.73 2.67 9.35
N ILE A 21 5.86 1.96 9.49
CA ILE A 21 6.76 1.65 8.38
C ILE A 21 6.05 0.76 7.34
N GLY A 22 5.33 -0.26 7.79
CA GLY A 22 4.53 -1.12 6.92
C GLY A 22 3.49 -0.33 6.12
N TYR A 23 2.83 0.63 6.77
CA TYR A 23 1.88 1.54 6.12
C TYR A 23 2.56 2.42 5.07
N MET A 24 3.69 3.05 5.40
CA MET A 24 4.45 3.89 4.46
C MET A 24 4.89 3.09 3.23
N ALA A 25 5.42 1.88 3.42
CA ALA A 25 5.82 1.00 2.33
C ALA A 25 4.62 0.60 1.45
N PHE A 26 3.47 0.32 2.06
CA PHE A 26 2.25 0.00 1.33
C PHE A 26 1.78 1.17 0.44
N VAL A 27 1.82 2.40 0.95
CA VAL A 27 1.44 3.60 0.19
C VAL A 27 2.36 3.80 -1.03
N GLU A 28 3.67 3.62 -0.87
CA GLU A 28 4.64 3.70 -1.98
C GLU A 28 4.39 2.63 -3.05
N ILE A 29 4.10 1.39 -2.64
CA ILE A 29 3.77 0.30 -3.58
C ILE A 29 2.50 0.65 -4.37
N LEU A 30 1.45 1.16 -3.72
CA LEU A 30 0.24 1.57 -4.41
C LEU A 30 0.48 2.73 -5.38
N ALA A 31 1.30 3.70 -5.02
CA ALA A 31 1.67 4.80 -5.92
C ALA A 31 2.41 4.28 -7.16
N CYS A 32 3.32 3.33 -6.98
CA CYS A 32 4.02 2.66 -8.09
C CYS A 32 3.05 1.90 -9.00
N ILE A 33 2.15 1.09 -8.44
CA ILE A 33 1.13 0.36 -9.22
C ILE A 33 0.23 1.34 -9.99
N GLY A 34 -0.19 2.43 -9.35
CA GLY A 34 -0.99 3.47 -9.99
C GLY A 34 -0.27 4.12 -11.17
N SER A 35 1.03 4.43 -11.02
CA SER A 35 1.86 4.95 -12.10
C SER A 35 2.03 3.95 -13.25
N ILE A 36 2.21 2.66 -12.95
CA ILE A 36 2.28 1.61 -13.98
C ILE A 36 0.94 1.50 -14.72
N ALA A 37 -0.18 1.48 -13.99
CA ALA A 37 -1.51 1.39 -14.58
C ALA A 37 -1.81 2.60 -15.48
N ASP A 38 -1.49 3.81 -15.03
CA ASP A 38 -1.65 5.03 -15.82
C ASP A 38 -0.78 5.01 -17.09
N ASN A 39 0.49 4.61 -16.97
CA ASN A 39 1.36 4.45 -18.12
C ASN A 39 0.83 3.40 -19.11
N VAL A 40 0.35 2.26 -18.65
CA VAL A 40 -0.24 1.22 -19.53
C VAL A 40 -1.50 1.74 -20.24
N LEU A 41 -2.38 2.43 -19.52
CA LEU A 41 -3.59 3.00 -20.09
C LEU A 41 -3.30 4.11 -21.10
N ASN A 42 -2.26 4.91 -20.86
CA ASN A 42 -1.85 6.00 -21.74
C ASN A 42 -1.02 5.53 -22.95
N VAL A 43 -0.22 4.46 -22.82
CA VAL A 43 0.51 3.84 -23.94
C VAL A 43 -0.42 3.06 -24.88
N GLY A 44 -1.57 2.60 -24.38
CA GLY A 44 -2.62 1.96 -25.19
C GLY A 44 -3.50 2.93 -25.99
N ARG A 45 -3.37 4.25 -25.79
CA ARG A 45 -4.05 5.31 -26.55
C ARG A 45 -3.16 5.84 -27.67
#